data_AF-A0A7U2NHZ6-F1
#
_entry.id   AF-A0A7U2NHZ6-F1
#
_cell.length_a   1.000
_cell.length_b   1.000
_cell.length_c   1.000
_cell.angle_alpha   90.00
_cell.angle_beta   90.00
_cell.angle_gamma   90.00
#
_symmetry.space_group_name_H-M   'P 1'
#
loop_
_entity.id
_entity.type
_entity.pdbx_description
1 polymer ?
#
loop_
_entity_poly.entity_id
_entity_poly.type
_entity_poly.pdbx_seq_one_letter_code
_entity_poly.pdbx_strand_id
1 'polypeptide(L)' 'MGTMQGDALIMANFSINPKELQVTQWGEYYAKAIWLEEWRLKNQAEMFKNLFGGSD' A
#
# COMPACT_ATOMS: atom_id res chain seq x y z
N MET A 1 7.21 -12.69 12.49
CA MET A 1 7.28 -12.47 11.03
C MET A 1 6.23 -11.47 10.50
N GLY A 2 5.38 -10.86 11.34
CA GLY A 2 4.25 -10.00 10.89
C GLY A 2 4.51 -8.49 10.74
N THR A 3 5.69 -7.96 11.09
CA THR A 3 5.97 -6.51 11.04
C THR A 3 6.66 -6.05 9.75
N MET A 4 7.40 -6.95 9.07
CA MET A 4 8.20 -6.59 7.89
C MET A 4 7.35 -6.13 6.69
N GLN A 5 6.17 -6.72 6.49
CA GLN A 5 5.27 -6.33 5.39
C GLN A 5 4.64 -4.96 5.64
N GLY A 6 4.23 -4.68 6.87
CA GLY A 6 3.68 -3.37 7.24
C GLY A 6 4.75 -2.27 7.18
N ASP A 7 5.97 -2.57 7.62
CA ASP A 7 7.08 -1.63 7.51
C ASP A 7 7.36 -1.26 6.05
N ALA A 8 7.40 -2.24 5.16
CA ALA A 8 7.60 -2.02 3.73
C ALA A 8 6.49 -1.16 3.11
N LEU A 9 5.23 -1.41 3.47
CA LEU A 9 4.09 -0.61 3.00
C LEU A 9 4.16 0.85 3.45
N ILE A 10 4.53 1.09 4.72
CA ILE A 10 4.71 2.44 5.26
C ILE A 10 5.85 3.16 4.53
N MET A 11 7.00 2.49 4.34
CA MET A 11 8.15 3.07 3.63
C MET A 11 7.80 3.41 2.18
N ALA A 12 7.14 2.51 1.46
CA ALA A 12 6.79 2.70 0.06
C ALA A 12 5.81 3.86 -0.16
N ASN A 13 4.87 4.08 0.76
CA ASN A 13 3.84 5.10 0.61
C ASN A 13 4.23 6.46 1.22
N PHE A 14 5.03 6.50 2.28
CA PHE A 14 5.28 7.73 3.05
C PHE A 14 6.76 8.11 3.18
N SER A 15 7.70 7.26 2.75
CA SER A 15 9.14 7.51 2.93
C SER A 15 9.55 7.73 4.41
N ILE A 16 8.85 7.09 5.34
CA ILE A 16 9.10 7.15 6.79
C ILE A 16 9.74 5.84 7.26
N ASN A 17 10.75 5.91 8.14
CA ASN A 17 11.32 4.75 8.81
C ASN A 17 10.37 4.23 9.91
N PRO A 18 9.74 3.05 9.76
CA PRO A 18 8.73 2.56 10.69
C PRO A 18 9.32 2.17 12.06
N LYS A 19 10.64 1.97 12.15
CA LYS A 19 11.34 1.64 13.39
C LYS A 19 11.45 2.82 14.37
N GLU A 20 11.22 4.03 13.87
CA GLU A 20 11.23 5.26 14.67
C GLU A 20 9.83 5.64 15.17
N LEU A 21 8.78 4.91 14.75
CA LEU A 21 7.40 5.17 15.13
C LEU A 21 7.04 4.49 16.45
N GLN A 22 6.23 5.18 17.26
CA GLN A 22 5.50 4.51 18.34
C GLN A 22 4.48 3.54 17.76
N VAL A 23 4.12 2.50 18.51
CA VAL A 23 3.18 1.44 18.06
C VAL A 23 1.84 2.02 17.58
N THR A 24 1.32 3.06 18.25
CA THR A 24 0.08 3.75 17.85
C THR A 24 0.22 4.44 16.50
N GLN A 25 1.32 5.20 16.31
CA GLN A 25 1.63 5.88 15.06
C GLN A 25 1.86 4.87 13.92
N TRP A 26 2.56 3.77 14.22
CA TRP A 26 2.76 2.68 13.27
C TRP A 26 1.42 2.13 12.79
N GLY A 27 0.48 1.88 13.70
CA GLY A 27 -0.87 1.40 13.37
C GLY A 27 -1.63 2.37 12.46
N GLU A 28 -1.55 3.67 12.73
CA GLU A 28 -2.16 4.69 11.88
C GLU A 28 -1.55 4.74 10.48
N TYR A 29 -0.22 4.74 10.38
CA TYR A 29 0.47 4.77 9.08
C TYR A 29 0.24 3.48 8.31
N TYR A 30 0.23 2.32 8.97
CA TYR A 30 -0.08 1.04 8.34
C TYR A 30 -1.49 1.03 7.76
N ALA A 31 -2.50 1.47 8.52
CA ALA A 31 -3.88 1.55 8.07
C ALA A 31 -4.05 2.51 6.86
N LYS A 32 -3.32 3.63 6.85
CA LYS A 32 -3.31 4.54 5.70
C LYS A 32 -2.60 3.92 4.49
N ALA A 33 -1.46 3.27 4.69
CA ALA A 33 -0.68 2.65 3.62
C ALA A 33 -1.45 1.52 2.92
N ILE A 34 -2.13 0.66 3.68
CA ILE A 34 -2.88 -0.46 3.09
C ILE A 34 -4.06 0.04 2.26
N TRP A 35 -4.78 1.07 2.72
CA TRP A 35 -5.87 1.67 1.95
C TRP A 35 -5.38 2.29 0.63
N LEU A 36 -4.26 3.02 0.67
CA LEU A 36 -3.65 3.61 -0.53
C LEU A 36 -3.19 2.53 -1.51
N GLU A 37 -2.53 1.48 -1.03
CA GLU A 37 -2.04 0.40 -1.88
C GLU A 37 -3.20 -0.38 -2.52
N GLU A 38 -4.27 -0.67 -1.77
CA GLU A 38 -5.49 -1.26 -2.34
C GLU A 38 -6.10 -0.39 -3.43
N TRP A 39 -6.18 0.93 -3.21
CA TRP A 39 -6.69 1.87 -4.22
C TRP A 39 -5.80 1.90 -5.46
N ARG A 40 -4.47 1.92 -5.28
CA ARG A 40 -3.49 1.90 -6.38
C ARG A 40 -3.62 0.62 -7.21
N LEU A 41 -3.71 -0.53 -6.55
CA LEU A 41 -3.85 -1.83 -7.22
C LEU A 41 -5.17 -1.95 -7.99
N LYS A 42 -6.28 -1.46 -7.43
CA LYS A 42 -7.58 -1.42 -8.13
C LYS A 42 -7.50 -0.58 -9.40
N ASN A 43 -6.95 0.63 -9.32
CA ASN A 43 -6.79 1.48 -10.50
C ASN A 43 -5.85 0.88 -11.54
N GLN A 44 -4.77 0.25 -11.09
CA GLN A 44 -3.83 -0.42 -11.98
C GLN A 44 -4.49 -1.62 -12.70
N ALA A 45 -5.33 -2.38 -11.99
CA ALA A 45 -6.10 -3.47 -12.58
C ALA A 45 -7.12 -2.96 -13.62
N GLU A 46 -7.85 -1.89 -13.32
CA GLU A 46 -8.77 -1.26 -14.30
C GLU A 46 -8.01 -0.70 -15.51
N MET A 47 -6.84 -0.10 -15.31
CA MET A 47 -5.98 0.32 -16.42
C MET A 47 -5.57 -0.87 -17.29
N PHE A 48 -5.12 -1.98 -16.70
CA PHE A 48 -4.76 -3.17 -17.46
C PHE A 48 -5.95 -3.78 -18.19
N LYS A 49 -7.13 -3.80 -17.58
CA LYS A 49 -8.38 -4.21 -18.23
C LYS A 49 -8.70 -3.33 -19.44
N ASN A 50 -8.54 -2.01 -19.34
CA ASN A 50 -8.78 -1.11 -20.47
C ASN A 50 -7.73 -1.26 -21.59
N LEU A 51 -6.48 -1.55 -21.24
CA LEU A 51 -5.39 -1.71 -22.22
C LEU A 51 -5.40 -3.07 -22.91
N PHE A 52 -5.74 -4.14 -22.19
CA PHE A 52 -5.56 -5.52 -22.65
C PHE A 52 -6.84 -6.36 -22.65
N GLY A 53 -7.93 -5.88 -22.05
CA GLY A 53 -9.22 -6.58 -22.00
C GLY A 53 -10.06 -6.37 -23.25
N GLY A 54 -9.43 -6.39 -24.43
CA GLY A 54 -10.07 -6.16 -25.73
C GLY A 54 -11.39 -6.92 -25.87
N SER A 55 -12.35 -6.27 -26.54
CA SER A 55 -13.64 -6.84 -26.91
C SER A 55 -13.44 -8.00 -27.88
N ASP A 56 -13.73 -9.21 -27.42
CA ASP A 56 -14.24 -10.27 -28.29
C ASP A 56 -15.56 -9.81 -28.96
#